data_AF-A0A1I7A5G5-F1
#
_entry.id   AF-A0A1I7A5G5-F1
#
_cell.length_a   1.000
_cell.length_b   1.000
_cell.length_c   1.000
_cell.angle_alpha   90.00
_cell.angle_beta   90.00
_cell.angle_gamma   90.00
#
_symmetry.space_group_name_H-M   'P 1'
#
loop_
_entity.id
_entity.type
_entity.pdbx_description
1 polymer ?
#
loop_
_entity_poly.entity_id
_entity_poly.type
_entity_poly.pdbx_seq_one_letter_code
_entity_poly.pdbx_strand_id
1 'polypeptide(L)'
;MFIAALMVLSLVSLVGCGQDPTQPDLATRQAFARSVVAAAASASVERVEKLVPEVFVDVRPDAQQLVEFARGWDPATVQLRFSNDFPEIARVEALRPGGAAGLKFTISWGGGHWTLVMGTSSYVPTGNAVPGTPGS
;
A
#
# COMPACT_ATOMS: atom_id res chain seq x y z
N MET A 1 16.58 39.91 -50.99
CA MET A 1 17.09 39.86 -49.60
C MET A 1 16.05 39.12 -48.78
N PHE A 2 16.22 37.98 -48.09
CA PHE A 2 17.33 37.08 -47.78
C PHE A 2 16.67 35.74 -47.30
N ILE A 3 17.13 34.58 -47.81
CA ILE A 3 17.31 33.23 -47.17
C ILE A 3 16.16 32.64 -46.30
N ALA A 4 15.41 31.59 -46.70
CA ALA A 4 15.68 30.13 -46.70
C ALA A 4 15.74 29.42 -45.32
N ALA A 5 14.97 28.32 -45.17
CA ALA A 5 15.25 27.07 -44.42
C ALA A 5 13.92 26.42 -43.96
N LEU A 6 13.42 25.30 -44.50
CA LEU A 6 13.91 23.91 -44.43
C LEU A 6 13.66 23.23 -43.08
N MET A 7 12.70 22.27 -43.07
CA MET A 7 12.54 21.08 -42.20
C MET A 7 12.57 21.29 -40.66
N VAL A 8 11.76 20.61 -39.85
CA VAL A 8 11.85 19.18 -39.56
C VAL A 8 10.52 18.71 -38.96
N LEU A 9 9.96 17.67 -39.60
CA LEU A 9 8.94 16.81 -39.05
C LEU A 9 9.58 15.96 -37.95
N SER A 10 9.52 16.41 -36.70
CA SER A 10 10.06 15.66 -35.57
C SER A 10 9.09 14.57 -35.14
N LEU A 11 9.07 13.46 -35.90
CA LEU A 11 8.74 12.14 -35.37
C LEU A 11 9.80 11.81 -34.31
N VAL A 12 9.57 12.21 -33.05
CA VAL A 12 10.36 11.70 -31.94
C VAL A 12 9.70 10.42 -31.46
N SER A 13 10.25 9.32 -31.96
CA SER A 13 10.17 8.00 -31.37
C SER A 13 10.48 8.07 -29.86
N LEU A 14 9.46 7.91 -29.01
CA LEU A 14 9.66 7.51 -27.61
C LEU A 14 9.38 6.02 -27.52
N VAL A 15 10.35 5.23 -27.96
CA VAL A 15 10.49 3.85 -27.54
C VAL A 15 11.13 3.88 -26.14
N GLY A 16 10.37 3.48 -25.14
CA GLY A 16 10.89 2.91 -23.89
C GLY A 16 11.36 3.91 -22.83
N CYS A 17 10.42 4.49 -22.08
CA CYS A 17 10.57 4.51 -20.63
C CYS A 17 9.48 3.57 -20.13
N GLY A 18 9.84 2.33 -19.74
CA GLY A 18 8.96 1.58 -18.85
C GLY A 18 8.59 2.53 -17.73
N GLN A 19 7.29 2.70 -17.46
CA GLN A 19 6.87 3.56 -16.35
C GLN A 19 7.68 3.10 -15.14
N ASP A 20 8.56 3.97 -14.64
CA ASP A 20 9.21 3.75 -13.36
C ASP A 20 8.10 3.32 -12.39
N PRO A 21 8.29 2.25 -11.60
CA PRO A 21 7.28 1.89 -10.63
C PRO A 21 6.97 3.15 -9.83
N THR A 22 5.71 3.61 -9.92
CA THR A 22 5.28 4.87 -9.30
C THR A 22 5.83 4.88 -7.89
N GLN A 23 6.54 5.93 -7.49
CA GLN A 23 7.05 5.99 -6.13
C GLN A 23 5.86 6.16 -5.16
N PRO A 24 5.92 5.60 -3.95
CA PRO A 24 4.88 5.82 -2.95
C PRO A 24 4.74 7.31 -2.64
N ASP A 25 3.60 7.92 -2.96
CA ASP A 25 3.30 9.31 -2.62
C ASP A 25 2.34 9.44 -1.42
N LEU A 26 2.32 10.63 -0.81
CA LEU A 26 1.52 10.91 0.39
C LEU A 26 0.01 10.84 0.11
N ALA A 27 -0.44 11.32 -1.04
CA ALA A 27 -1.85 11.45 -1.36
C ALA A 27 -2.47 10.07 -1.60
N THR A 28 -1.82 9.22 -2.42
CA THR A 28 -2.28 7.85 -2.64
C THR A 28 -2.24 7.01 -1.37
N ARG A 29 -1.23 7.22 -0.52
CA ARG A 29 -1.12 6.57 0.79
C ARG A 29 -2.29 6.90 1.71
N GLN A 30 -2.61 8.19 1.82
CA GLN A 30 -3.75 8.63 2.65
C GLN A 30 -5.08 8.13 2.11
N ALA A 31 -5.27 8.18 0.78
CA ALA A 31 -6.45 7.67 0.13
C ALA A 31 -6.64 6.17 0.40
N PHE A 32 -5.56 5.38 0.29
CA PHE A 32 -5.60 3.95 0.58
C PHE A 32 -5.87 3.64 2.05
N ALA A 33 -5.19 4.33 2.97
CA ALA A 33 -5.47 4.17 4.40
C ALA A 33 -6.95 4.48 4.73
N ARG A 34 -7.54 5.47 4.06
CA ARG A 34 -8.96 5.79 4.21
C ARG A 34 -9.87 4.71 3.60
N SER A 35 -9.48 4.08 2.50
CA SER A 35 -10.24 2.95 1.94
C SER A 35 -10.22 1.71 2.84
N VAL A 36 -9.12 1.45 3.56
CA VAL A 36 -9.07 0.40 4.59
C VAL A 36 -10.11 0.67 5.68
N VAL A 37 -10.15 1.88 6.22
CA VAL A 37 -11.15 2.28 7.22
C VAL A 37 -12.57 2.17 6.67
N ALA A 38 -12.81 2.59 5.43
CA ALA A 38 -14.12 2.47 4.79
C ALA A 38 -14.56 1.02 4.59
N ALA A 39 -13.65 0.13 4.18
CA ALA A 39 -13.92 -1.29 4.07
C ALA A 39 -14.31 -1.88 5.43
N ALA A 40 -13.51 -1.60 6.47
CA ALA A 40 -13.74 -2.06 7.84
C ALA A 40 -15.08 -1.55 8.39
N ALA A 41 -15.36 -0.25 8.23
CA ALA A 41 -16.58 0.40 8.69
C ALA A 41 -17.84 -0.12 7.98
N SER A 42 -17.71 -0.61 6.74
CA SER A 42 -18.81 -1.21 5.98
C SER A 42 -19.26 -2.58 6.48
N ALA A 43 -18.62 -3.11 7.53
CA ALA A 43 -18.93 -4.40 8.13
C ALA A 43 -18.79 -5.61 7.18
N SER A 44 -18.00 -5.49 6.11
CA SER A 44 -17.70 -6.59 5.18
C SER A 44 -16.26 -7.03 5.32
N VAL A 45 -16.07 -8.24 5.83
CA VAL A 45 -14.76 -8.89 5.96
C VAL A 45 -14.14 -9.07 4.57
N GLU A 46 -14.95 -9.44 3.58
CA GLU A 46 -14.51 -9.68 2.20
C GLU A 46 -13.93 -8.41 1.55
N ARG A 47 -14.48 -7.23 1.88
CA ARG A 47 -13.92 -5.96 1.40
C ARG A 47 -12.56 -5.65 2.00
N VAL A 48 -12.32 -6.05 3.25
CA VAL A 48 -11.01 -5.90 3.90
C VAL A 48 -10.01 -6.90 3.31
N GLU A 49 -10.41 -8.17 3.16
CA GLU A 49 -9.59 -9.23 2.56
C GLU A 49 -9.09 -8.85 1.16
N LYS A 50 -9.93 -8.20 0.34
CA LYS A 50 -9.56 -7.74 -1.02
C LYS A 50 -8.47 -6.65 -1.07
N LEU A 51 -8.17 -6.00 0.06
CA LEU A 51 -7.08 -5.01 0.14
C LEU A 51 -5.74 -5.67 0.48
N VAL A 52 -5.75 -6.95 0.84
CA VAL A 52 -4.58 -7.73 1.22
C VAL A 52 -4.07 -8.50 -0.01
N PRO A 53 -2.75 -8.54 -0.26
CA PRO A 53 -2.19 -9.33 -1.35
C PRO A 53 -2.45 -10.83 -1.16
N GLU A 54 -2.66 -11.57 -2.25
CA GLU A 54 -2.93 -13.03 -2.22
C GLU A 54 -1.79 -13.86 -1.61
N VAL A 55 -0.59 -13.30 -1.50
CA VAL A 55 0.56 -13.96 -0.83
C VAL A 55 0.42 -14.01 0.69
N PHE A 56 -0.58 -13.33 1.27
CA PHE A 56 -0.89 -13.48 2.69
C PHE A 56 -1.99 -14.51 2.88
N VAL A 57 -1.75 -15.42 3.82
CA VAL A 57 -2.70 -16.44 4.27
C VAL A 57 -3.20 -16.12 5.67
N ASP A 58 -4.25 -16.82 6.12
CA ASP A 58 -4.85 -16.63 7.45
C ASP A 58 -5.29 -15.18 7.73
N VAL A 59 -5.75 -14.47 6.68
CA VAL A 59 -6.14 -13.05 6.75
C VAL A 59 -7.46 -12.84 7.50
N ARG A 60 -8.36 -13.82 7.44
CA ARG A 60 -9.77 -13.69 7.89
C ARG A 60 -9.92 -13.28 9.37
N PRO A 61 -9.22 -13.89 10.34
CA PRO A 61 -9.36 -13.52 11.75
C PRO A 61 -9.01 -12.05 12.01
N ASP A 62 -7.91 -11.58 11.43
CA ASP A 62 -7.47 -10.18 11.56
C ASP A 62 -8.46 -9.22 10.87
N ALA A 63 -9.00 -9.61 9.71
CA ALA A 63 -9.99 -8.82 8.98
C ALA A 63 -11.30 -8.71 9.77
N GLN A 64 -11.73 -9.79 10.44
CA GLN A 64 -12.87 -9.79 11.35
C GLN A 64 -12.64 -8.83 12.51
N GLN A 65 -11.48 -8.89 13.16
CA GLN A 65 -11.15 -7.98 14.26
C GLN A 65 -11.16 -6.51 13.81
N LEU A 66 -10.62 -6.23 12.63
CA LEU A 66 -10.59 -4.89 12.04
C LEU A 66 -12.01 -4.37 11.78
N VAL A 67 -12.88 -5.22 11.21
CA VAL A 67 -14.30 -4.91 10.96
C VAL A 67 -15.05 -4.67 12.26
N GLU A 68 -14.91 -5.55 13.25
CA GLU A 68 -15.61 -5.43 14.53
C GLU A 68 -15.25 -4.12 15.24
N PHE A 69 -13.98 -3.75 15.22
CA PHE A 69 -13.50 -2.52 15.84
C PHE A 69 -13.98 -1.26 15.11
N ALA A 70 -13.95 -1.27 13.77
CA ALA A 70 -14.31 -0.12 12.94
C ALA A 70 -15.81 -0.02 12.63
N ARG A 71 -16.63 -0.98 13.08
CA ARG A 71 -18.05 -1.04 12.75
C ARG A 71 -18.77 0.26 13.13
N GLY A 72 -19.46 0.84 12.15
CA GLY A 72 -20.25 2.07 12.35
C GLY A 72 -19.41 3.35 12.51
N TRP A 73 -18.11 3.30 12.23
CA TRP A 73 -17.29 4.51 12.11
C TRP A 73 -17.67 5.26 10.82
N ASP A 74 -17.63 6.59 10.84
CA ASP A 74 -17.70 7.39 9.61
C ASP A 74 -16.28 7.63 9.08
N PRO A 75 -15.88 7.02 7.95
CA PRO A 75 -14.52 7.17 7.40
C PRO A 75 -14.16 8.62 7.04
N ALA A 76 -15.14 9.49 6.77
CA ALA A 76 -14.89 10.89 6.45
C ALA A 76 -14.40 11.68 7.67
N THR A 77 -14.81 11.26 8.87
CA THR A 77 -14.50 11.96 10.13
C THR A 77 -13.23 11.46 10.83
N VAL A 78 -12.67 10.34 10.37
CA VAL A 78 -11.49 9.72 10.97
C VAL A 78 -10.24 10.55 10.73
N GLN A 79 -9.46 10.76 11.79
CA GLN A 79 -8.11 11.31 11.69
C GLN A 79 -7.12 10.16 11.47
N LEU A 80 -6.28 10.27 10.44
CA LEU A 80 -5.24 9.30 10.14
C LEU A 80 -3.89 9.81 10.60
N ARG A 81 -3.17 9.03 11.41
CA ARG A 81 -1.79 9.28 11.81
C ARG A 81 -0.90 8.21 11.19
N PHE A 82 0.25 8.64 10.67
CA PHE A 82 1.20 7.76 10.00
C PHE A 82 2.52 7.76 10.77
N SER A 83 2.99 6.58 11.15
CA SER A 83 4.36 6.33 11.57
C SER A 83 5.05 5.63 10.40
N ASN A 84 6.09 6.25 9.86
CA ASN A 84 6.87 5.70 8.76
C ASN A 84 8.29 5.47 9.23
N ASP A 85 8.68 4.21 9.35
CA ASP A 85 10.09 3.86 9.51
C ASP A 85 10.76 3.76 8.12
N PHE A 86 9.97 3.55 7.05
CA PHE A 86 10.42 3.40 5.66
C PHE A 86 9.40 4.04 4.68
N PRO A 87 9.82 4.48 3.47
CA PRO A 87 8.91 5.06 2.48
C PRO A 87 7.87 4.06 1.94
N GLU A 88 8.23 2.78 1.91
CA GLU A 88 7.40 1.69 1.37
C GLU A 88 6.46 1.07 2.42
N ILE A 89 6.64 1.36 3.71
CA ILE A 89 5.85 0.76 4.79
C ILE A 89 5.37 1.87 5.73
N ALA A 90 4.06 1.92 5.95
CA ALA A 90 3.46 2.86 6.88
C ALA A 90 2.60 2.14 7.92
N ARG A 91 2.87 2.42 9.20
CA ARG A 91 1.94 2.09 10.29
C ARG A 91 0.91 3.21 10.38
N VAL A 92 -0.35 2.85 10.31
CA VAL A 92 -1.48 3.77 10.33
C VAL A 92 -2.23 3.60 11.64
N GLU A 93 -2.49 4.71 12.30
CA GLU A 93 -3.45 4.80 13.40
C GLU A 93 -4.61 5.68 12.96
N ALA A 94 -5.79 5.07 12.84
CA ALA A 94 -7.05 5.71 12.52
C ALA A 94 -7.81 6.02 13.81
N LEU A 95 -8.01 7.30 14.10
CA LEU A 95 -8.67 7.79 15.30
C LEU A 95 -10.08 8.27 14.99
N ARG A 96 -11.04 7.83 15.81
CA ARG A 96 -12.40 8.40 15.82
C ARG A 96 -12.34 9.86 16.31
N PRO A 97 -13.26 10.75 15.86
CA PRO A 97 -13.44 12.06 16.48
C PRO A 97 -13.47 11.98 18.01
N GLY A 98 -12.65 12.81 18.67
CA GLY A 98 -12.48 12.79 20.13
C GLY A 98 -11.32 11.91 20.65
N GLY A 99 -10.64 11.14 19.78
CA GLY A 99 -9.31 10.57 20.06
C GLY A 99 -9.23 9.42 21.07
N ALA A 100 -10.35 8.94 21.61
CA ALA A 100 -10.37 7.93 22.67
C ALA A 100 -10.16 6.47 22.19
N ALA A 101 -10.39 6.18 20.90
CA ALA A 101 -10.21 4.85 20.32
C ALA A 101 -9.51 4.94 18.97
N GLY A 102 -8.51 4.08 18.78
CA GLY A 102 -7.66 4.02 17.59
C GLY A 102 -7.58 2.64 16.98
N LEU A 103 -7.89 2.54 15.69
CA LEU A 103 -7.65 1.35 14.87
C LEU A 103 -6.22 1.42 14.34
N LYS A 104 -5.43 0.37 14.55
CA LYS A 104 -4.04 0.31 14.09
C LYS A 104 -3.90 -0.76 13.02
N PHE A 105 -3.24 -0.43 11.91
CA PHE A 105 -2.96 -1.35 10.82
C PHE A 105 -1.71 -0.91 10.04
N THR A 106 -1.16 -1.80 9.22
CA THR A 106 0.03 -1.54 8.42
C THR A 106 -0.32 -1.62 6.94
N ILE A 107 0.21 -0.68 6.16
CA ILE A 107 0.10 -0.70 4.70
C ILE A 107 1.50 -0.72 4.08
N SER A 108 1.63 -1.41 2.95
CA SER A 108 2.88 -1.54 2.21
C SER A 108 2.69 -1.10 0.76
N TRP A 109 3.70 -0.48 0.18
CA TRP A 109 3.80 -0.17 -1.24
C TRP A 109 4.54 -1.29 -1.96
N GLY A 110 3.96 -1.81 -3.03
CA GLY A 110 4.58 -2.83 -3.86
C GLY A 110 3.83 -2.97 -5.18
N GLY A 111 4.52 -3.34 -6.26
CA GLY A 111 3.89 -3.54 -7.57
C GLY A 111 3.09 -2.32 -8.07
N GLY A 112 3.50 -1.10 -7.70
CA GLY A 112 2.88 0.15 -8.14
C GLY A 112 1.59 0.55 -7.39
N HIS A 113 1.25 -0.08 -6.27
CA HIS A 113 0.08 0.27 -5.47
C HIS A 113 0.28 0.02 -3.96
N TRP A 114 -0.60 0.60 -3.14
CA TRP A 114 -0.66 0.33 -1.70
C TRP A 114 -1.53 -0.89 -1.42
N THR A 115 -1.10 -1.70 -0.46
CA THR A 115 -1.80 -2.90 0.00
C THR A 115 -1.86 -2.93 1.53
N LEU A 116 -2.86 -3.61 2.08
CA LEU A 116 -3.01 -3.85 3.51
C LEU A 116 -2.14 -5.06 3.89
N VAL A 117 -1.37 -4.93 4.97
CA VAL A 117 -0.54 -6.02 5.51
C VAL A 117 -1.27 -6.65 6.69
N MET A 118 -1.61 -7.93 6.55
CA MET A 118 -2.44 -8.67 7.50
C MET A 118 -2.24 -10.18 7.33
N GLY A 119 -2.41 -10.98 8.38
CA GLY A 119 -2.19 -12.41 8.34
C GLY A 119 -0.72 -12.80 8.23
N THR A 120 -0.46 -13.99 7.71
CA THR A 120 0.89 -14.57 7.58
C THR A 120 1.35 -14.52 6.14
N SER A 121 2.54 -13.99 5.87
CA SER A 121 3.11 -14.06 4.52
C SER A 121 3.48 -15.50 4.18
N SER A 122 2.96 -16.01 3.06
CA SER A 122 3.34 -17.30 2.49
C SER A 122 4.65 -17.25 1.72
N TYR A 123 5.31 -16.08 1.68
CA TYR A 123 6.63 -15.95 1.08
C TYR A 123 7.64 -16.75 1.90
N VAL A 124 8.07 -17.88 1.36
CA VAL A 124 9.27 -18.58 1.85
C VAL A 124 10.47 -17.82 1.27
N PRO A 125 11.34 -17.22 2.10
CA PRO A 125 12.56 -16.64 1.58
C PRO A 125 13.36 -17.76 0.90
N THR A 126 13.50 -17.70 -0.42
CA THR A 126 14.46 -18.55 -1.14
C THR A 126 15.86 -18.01 -0.89
N GLY A 127 16.29 -18.07 0.36
CA GLY A 127 17.64 -17.78 0.79
C GLY A 127 18.30 -19.10 1.15
N ASN A 128 18.89 -19.76 0.16
CA ASN A 128 19.99 -20.67 0.42
C ASN A 128 21.20 -19.84 0.91
N ALA A 129 21.09 -19.24 2.08
CA ALA A 129 22.25 -18.90 2.88
C ALA A 129 22.68 -20.21 3.55
N VAL A 130 23.34 -21.07 2.76
CA VAL A 130 24.21 -22.09 3.35
C VAL A 130 25.26 -21.29 4.12
N PRO A 131 25.38 -21.42 5.46
CA PRO A 131 26.54 -20.89 6.14
C PRO A 131 27.74 -21.53 5.46
N GLY A 132 28.56 -20.73 4.78
CA GLY A 132 29.80 -21.22 4.21
C GLY A 132 30.56 -21.90 5.34
N THR A 133 30.68 -23.23 5.26
CA THR A 133 31.63 -23.98 6.06
C THR A 133 32.98 -23.31 5.84
N PRO A 134 33.62 -22.74 6.87
CA PRO A 134 34.99 -22.28 6.73
C PRO A 134 35.81 -23.51 6.33
N GLY A 135 36.64 -23.32 5.29
CA GLY A 135 37.44 -24.37 4.70
C GLY A 135 38.35 -25.07 5.71
N SER A 136 38.66 -26.31 5.31
CA SER A 136 39.75 -27.22 5.68
C SER A 136 40.83 -26.70 6.63
#